data_AF-A0A2E7RHY2-F1
#
_entry.id   AF-A0A2E7RHY2-F1
#
_cell.length_a   1.000
_cell.length_b   1.000
_cell.length_c   1.000
_cell.angle_alpha   90.00
_cell.angle_beta   90.00
_cell.angle_gamma   90.00
#
_symmetry.space_group_name_H-M   'P 1'
#
loop_
_entity.id
_entity.type
_entity.pdbx_description
1 polymer ?
#
loop_
_entity_poly.entity_id
_entity_poly.type
_entity_poly.pdbx_seq_one_letter_code
_entity_poly.pdbx_strand_id
1 'polypeptide(L)'
;MVRPAGLEPATCGLEVRCLSGLNKIVFMRLGFSALALALLGLGISLYPKSEKRWFIDEDYLYEHGSALSAEYLKEHAPEFAQRLEELLPWVVRIEVQHSPADEAYRSNHGTGILLEGGQVLTAGHVLNENVTGDVSQILVTRSDGRVLHAEVDRQGAQDWALLRILLEEGAAALPSSSIELGSATEGETAIFFGYPAMVGLNAEGEVLPFRKGDTQAGSPVSALSPMLIVSSILDAETVTLDPIAGFPPVGGMSGGPVLNSRGQVIGVQVSVSKTTDNATGRTLYYRLNVVPVSAVELLIQ
;
A
#
# COMPACT_ATOMS: atom_id res chain seq x y z
N MET A 1 50.42 -23.65 -11.19
CA MET A 1 50.16 -24.21 -12.52
C MET A 1 48.70 -24.02 -12.85
N VAL A 2 48.43 -23.42 -14.01
CA VAL A 2 47.18 -23.41 -14.80
C VAL A 2 45.96 -22.68 -14.21
N ARG A 3 45.78 -21.43 -14.70
CA ARG A 3 44.48 -20.75 -14.87
C ARG A 3 43.77 -21.29 -16.12
N PRO A 4 42.44 -21.18 -16.16
CA PRO A 4 41.75 -20.61 -17.33
C PRO A 4 40.71 -19.56 -16.87
N ALA A 5 40.04 -18.77 -17.70
CA ALA A 5 40.28 -18.14 -18.99
C ALA A 5 39.09 -17.16 -19.10
N GLY A 6 39.37 -15.86 -19.22
CA GLY A 6 38.34 -14.82 -19.26
C GLY A 6 37.60 -14.77 -20.59
N LEU A 7 36.31 -14.44 -20.52
CA LEU A 7 35.46 -14.10 -21.66
C LEU A 7 35.06 -12.62 -21.51
N GLU A 8 35.55 -11.81 -22.43
CA GLU A 8 35.09 -10.42 -22.66
C GLU A 8 33.76 -10.43 -23.45
N PRO A 9 32.84 -9.50 -23.17
CA PRO A 9 31.71 -9.21 -24.05
C PRO A 9 32.07 -8.17 -25.12
N ALA A 10 31.67 -8.46 -26.35
CA ALA A 10 31.85 -7.65 -27.54
C ALA A 10 30.99 -6.36 -27.53
N THR A 11 31.59 -5.30 -28.04
CA THR A 11 31.00 -4.00 -28.37
C THR A 11 30.10 -4.10 -29.61
N CYS A 12 28.96 -3.41 -29.60
CA CYS A 12 28.21 -3.10 -30.82
C CYS A 12 27.80 -1.63 -30.77
N GLY A 13 28.51 -0.81 -31.54
CA GLY A 13 28.22 0.60 -31.77
C GLY A 13 27.19 0.77 -32.88
N LEU A 14 26.20 1.62 -32.65
CA LEU A 14 25.23 2.06 -33.65
C LEU A 14 25.47 3.55 -33.93
N GLU A 15 26.09 3.83 -35.08
CA GLU A 15 26.17 5.16 -35.69
C GLU A 15 24.79 5.59 -36.21
N VAL A 16 24.33 6.77 -35.78
CA VAL A 16 23.18 7.46 -36.37
C VAL A 16 23.70 8.48 -37.39
N ARG A 17 23.50 8.22 -38.68
CA ARG A 17 23.76 9.19 -39.75
C ARG A 17 22.53 10.06 -40.02
N CYS A 18 22.69 11.36 -39.76
CA CYS A 18 21.81 12.41 -40.26
C CYS A 18 21.94 12.54 -41.79
N LEU A 19 20.82 12.62 -42.51
CA LEU A 19 20.75 13.11 -43.88
C LEU A 19 19.71 14.22 -43.97
N SER A 20 20.20 15.44 -44.11
CA SER A 20 19.44 16.64 -44.49
C SER A 20 19.45 16.77 -46.01
N GLY A 21 18.30 17.08 -46.60
CA GLY A 21 18.17 17.32 -48.03
C GLY A 21 16.98 18.22 -48.33
N LEU A 22 17.24 19.53 -48.46
CA LEU A 22 16.31 20.51 -49.05
C LEU A 22 16.22 20.30 -50.57
N ASN A 23 15.04 20.49 -51.16
CA ASN A 23 14.93 21.10 -52.48
C ASN A 23 13.58 21.81 -52.71
N LYS A 24 13.67 22.87 -53.53
CA LYS A 24 12.76 24.01 -53.70
C LYS A 24 11.54 23.77 -54.62
N ILE A 25 10.41 24.38 -54.21
CA ILE A 25 9.48 25.29 -54.95
C ILE A 25 9.24 25.09 -56.45
N VAL A 26 7.96 24.92 -56.85
CA VAL A 26 7.34 25.57 -58.05
C VAL A 26 5.87 25.93 -57.75
N PHE A 27 5.48 27.16 -58.12
CA PHE A 27 4.14 27.76 -58.12
C PHE A 27 3.36 27.41 -59.41
N MET A 28 2.03 27.19 -59.37
CA MET A 28 1.07 27.84 -60.30
C MET A 28 -0.43 27.50 -60.07
N ARG A 29 -1.21 28.58 -59.82
CA ARG A 29 -2.55 28.98 -60.34
C ARG A 29 -3.83 28.11 -60.17
N LEU A 30 -4.74 28.68 -59.35
CA LEU A 30 -6.12 29.17 -59.63
C LEU A 30 -7.13 28.30 -60.44
N GLY A 31 -8.31 28.04 -59.84
CA GLY A 31 -9.54 27.74 -60.57
C GLY A 31 -10.75 27.29 -59.72
N PHE A 32 -11.76 28.16 -59.61
CA PHE A 32 -13.12 28.06 -59.04
C PHE A 32 -13.83 26.69 -59.00
N SER A 33 -14.59 26.42 -57.91
CA SER A 33 -16.09 26.41 -57.91
C SER A 33 -16.67 25.80 -56.63
N ALA A 34 -17.73 26.43 -56.11
CA ALA A 34 -18.54 25.97 -54.99
C ALA A 34 -19.69 25.06 -55.49
N LEU A 35 -19.92 23.92 -54.83
CA LEU A 35 -21.22 23.54 -54.22
C LEU A 35 -21.17 22.13 -53.57
N ALA A 36 -21.63 22.07 -52.32
CA ALA A 36 -22.37 20.99 -51.66
C ALA A 36 -21.83 19.54 -51.63
N LEU A 37 -21.50 19.05 -50.44
CA LEU A 37 -22.35 18.03 -49.79
C LEU A 37 -22.09 17.97 -48.28
N ALA A 38 -23.16 18.13 -47.51
CA ALA A 38 -23.21 17.83 -46.09
C ALA A 38 -23.14 16.31 -45.91
N LEU A 39 -22.10 15.82 -45.26
CA LEU A 39 -22.14 14.61 -44.45
C LEU A 39 -21.51 14.98 -43.12
N LEU A 40 -22.39 15.26 -42.15
CA LEU A 40 -22.08 15.29 -40.74
C LEU A 40 -21.32 14.02 -40.39
N GLY A 41 -20.02 14.16 -40.21
CA GLY A 41 -19.20 13.19 -39.51
C GLY A 41 -19.61 13.17 -38.05
N LEU A 42 -20.73 12.49 -37.75
CA LEU A 42 -20.91 11.80 -36.48
C LEU A 42 -19.86 10.68 -36.46
N GLY A 43 -18.61 11.08 -36.18
CA GLY A 43 -17.57 10.16 -35.74
C GLY A 43 -18.00 9.64 -34.38
N ILE A 44 -18.94 8.69 -34.38
CA ILE A 44 -19.13 7.78 -33.27
C ILE A 44 -17.77 7.10 -33.16
N SER A 45 -16.98 7.52 -32.17
CA SER A 45 -15.75 6.82 -31.82
C SER A 45 -16.17 5.40 -31.42
N LEU A 46 -16.05 4.47 -32.37
CA LEU A 46 -16.28 3.04 -32.17
C LEU A 46 -15.11 2.39 -31.41
N TYR A 47 -14.21 3.18 -30.82
CA TYR A 47 -13.31 2.65 -29.83
C TYR A 47 -14.13 2.34 -28.58
N PRO A 48 -14.26 1.05 -28.18
CA PRO A 48 -14.80 0.76 -26.87
C PRO A 48 -13.98 1.57 -25.88
N LYS A 49 -14.68 2.39 -25.09
CA LYS A 49 -14.07 3.12 -23.98
C LYS A 49 -13.40 2.06 -23.13
N SER A 50 -12.07 1.94 -23.22
CA SER A 50 -11.33 0.91 -22.51
C SER A 50 -11.72 1.00 -21.05
N GLU A 51 -12.21 -0.10 -20.47
CA GLU A 51 -12.58 -0.13 -19.07
C GLU A 51 -11.41 0.40 -18.25
N LYS A 52 -11.71 1.32 -17.35
CA LYS A 52 -10.70 1.97 -16.53
C LYS A 52 -10.02 0.89 -15.68
N ARG A 53 -8.69 0.82 -15.76
CA ARG A 53 -7.90 -0.08 -14.92
C ARG A 53 -7.75 0.56 -13.53
N TRP A 54 -8.39 -0.05 -12.54
CA TRP A 54 -8.40 0.44 -11.15
C TRP A 54 -7.21 -0.05 -10.32
N PHE A 55 -6.60 -1.15 -10.73
CA PHE A 55 -5.43 -1.74 -10.07
C PHE A 55 -4.24 -1.80 -11.03
N ILE A 56 -3.14 -1.18 -10.63
CA ILE A 56 -1.91 -1.06 -11.43
C ILE A 56 -0.75 -1.75 -10.72
N ASP A 57 0.20 -2.32 -11.45
CA ASP A 57 1.40 -2.98 -10.93
C ASP A 57 2.68 -2.53 -11.65
N GLU A 58 2.67 -1.28 -12.12
CA GLU A 58 3.68 -0.66 -13.00
C GLU A 58 4.24 0.65 -12.38
N ASP A 59 4.96 1.47 -13.16
CA ASP A 59 5.64 2.69 -12.70
C ASP A 59 4.73 3.67 -11.91
N TYR A 60 5.30 4.40 -10.94
CA TYR A 60 4.60 5.32 -10.03
C TYR A 60 3.45 4.65 -9.26
N LEU A 61 3.73 3.41 -8.85
CA LEU A 61 2.77 2.48 -8.32
C LEU A 61 1.98 3.02 -7.13
N TYR A 62 2.66 3.66 -6.18
CA TYR A 62 2.06 4.09 -4.93
C TYR A 62 1.23 5.35 -5.10
N GLU A 63 1.76 6.35 -5.82
CA GLU A 63 1.09 7.60 -6.12
C GLU A 63 -0.21 7.33 -6.89
N HIS A 64 -0.09 6.62 -8.03
CA HIS A 64 -1.23 6.34 -8.90
C HIS A 64 -2.18 5.33 -8.29
N GLY A 65 -1.66 4.26 -7.65
CA GLY A 65 -2.49 3.23 -7.04
C GLY A 65 -3.31 3.79 -5.89
N SER A 66 -2.69 4.57 -4.99
CA SER A 66 -3.42 5.21 -3.90
C SER A 66 -4.53 6.14 -4.41
N ALA A 67 -4.26 6.93 -5.44
CA ALA A 67 -5.27 7.80 -6.07
C ALA A 67 -6.42 6.98 -6.69
N LEU A 68 -6.12 5.86 -7.37
CA LEU A 68 -7.13 4.98 -7.95
C LEU A 68 -8.02 4.33 -6.89
N SER A 69 -7.45 3.90 -5.76
CA SER A 69 -8.24 3.40 -4.63
C SER A 69 -9.20 4.45 -4.10
N ALA A 70 -8.72 5.68 -3.88
CA ALA A 70 -9.55 6.77 -3.38
C ALA A 70 -10.67 7.15 -4.37
N GLU A 71 -10.35 7.19 -5.66
CA GLU A 71 -11.35 7.47 -6.71
C GLU A 71 -12.37 6.33 -6.84
N TYR A 72 -11.93 5.07 -6.78
CA TYR A 72 -12.82 3.91 -6.80
C TYR A 72 -13.86 3.99 -5.68
N LEU A 73 -13.42 4.33 -4.46
CA LEU A 73 -14.36 4.46 -3.33
C LEU A 73 -15.32 5.63 -3.50
N LYS A 74 -14.86 6.77 -4.02
CA LYS A 74 -15.75 7.90 -4.30
C LYS A 74 -16.83 7.53 -5.32
N GLU A 75 -16.49 6.69 -6.31
CA GLU A 75 -17.42 6.25 -7.36
C GLU A 75 -18.36 5.13 -6.87
N HIS A 76 -17.84 4.15 -6.13
CA HIS A 76 -18.55 2.90 -5.85
C HIS A 76 -19.00 2.73 -4.39
N ALA A 77 -18.44 3.50 -3.45
CA ALA A 77 -18.75 3.44 -2.02
C ALA A 77 -18.60 4.82 -1.33
N PRO A 78 -19.32 5.87 -1.78
CA PRO A 78 -19.09 7.25 -1.33
C PRO A 78 -19.33 7.47 0.17
N GLU A 79 -20.28 6.75 0.77
CA GLU A 79 -20.51 6.78 2.22
C GLU A 79 -19.30 6.24 2.99
N PHE A 80 -18.66 5.19 2.48
CA PHE A 80 -17.44 4.67 3.08
C PHE A 80 -16.27 5.63 2.92
N ALA A 81 -16.12 6.23 1.73
CA ALA A 81 -15.07 7.20 1.46
C ALA A 81 -15.08 8.37 2.45
N GLN A 82 -16.27 8.85 2.86
CA GLN A 82 -16.41 9.91 3.86
C GLN A 82 -15.95 9.48 5.26
N ARG A 83 -16.18 8.22 5.62
CA ARG A 83 -15.81 7.68 6.94
C ARG A 83 -14.33 7.36 7.08
N LEU A 84 -13.58 7.28 5.97
CA LEU A 84 -12.16 6.95 6.03
C LEU A 84 -11.36 7.94 6.88
N GLU A 85 -11.69 9.23 6.82
CA GLU A 85 -11.00 10.26 7.61
C GLU A 85 -11.07 10.00 9.12
N GLU A 86 -12.13 9.35 9.59
CA GLU A 86 -12.31 8.98 11.00
C GLU A 86 -11.49 7.74 11.39
N LEU A 87 -11.10 6.91 10.42
CA LEU A 87 -10.39 5.65 10.63
C LEU A 87 -8.87 5.78 10.53
N LEU A 88 -8.37 6.68 9.66
CA LEU A 88 -6.94 6.92 9.45
C LEU A 88 -6.15 7.25 10.74
N PRO A 89 -6.68 8.00 11.73
CA PRO A 89 -5.97 8.29 12.98
C PRO A 89 -5.62 7.06 13.83
N TRP A 90 -6.25 5.93 13.57
CA TRP A 90 -6.08 4.68 14.31
C TRP A 90 -5.12 3.71 13.62
N VAL A 91 -4.78 3.95 12.35
CA VAL A 91 -3.73 3.18 11.67
C VAL A 91 -2.37 3.75 12.06
N VAL A 92 -1.45 2.86 12.46
CA VAL A 92 -0.15 3.26 12.99
C VAL A 92 0.98 2.57 12.23
N ARG A 93 2.13 3.23 12.19
CA ARG A 93 3.41 2.61 11.79
C ARG A 93 4.02 1.91 12.97
N ILE A 94 4.64 0.77 12.71
CA ILE A 94 5.42 0.02 13.70
C ILE A 94 6.85 -0.06 13.22
N GLU A 95 7.80 0.28 14.09
CA GLU A 95 9.22 0.01 13.92
C GLU A 95 9.70 -0.89 15.06
N VAL A 96 10.28 -2.03 14.71
CA VAL A 96 10.90 -2.95 15.69
C VAL A 96 12.39 -2.83 15.52
N GLN A 97 13.07 -2.22 16.48
CA GLN A 97 14.51 -2.08 16.46
C GLN A 97 15.17 -3.23 17.21
N HIS A 98 16.22 -3.78 16.62
CA HIS A 98 16.94 -4.92 17.17
C HIS A 98 18.43 -4.79 16.86
N SER A 99 19.26 -5.35 17.74
CA SER A 99 20.71 -5.23 17.63
C SER A 99 21.35 -6.61 17.49
N PRO A 100 21.98 -6.93 16.35
CA PRO A 100 22.93 -8.02 16.29
C PRO A 100 24.06 -7.72 17.29
N ALA A 101 24.62 -8.75 17.94
CA ALA A 101 25.51 -8.64 19.10
C ALA A 101 26.76 -7.73 18.96
N ASP A 102 27.07 -7.16 17.78
CA ASP A 102 28.26 -6.34 17.52
C ASP A 102 28.07 -5.22 16.44
N GLU A 103 26.84 -4.80 16.08
CA GLU A 103 26.59 -3.84 14.98
C GLU A 103 25.64 -2.67 15.33
N ALA A 104 25.55 -1.68 14.42
CA ALA A 104 24.49 -0.67 14.42
C ALA A 104 23.10 -1.33 14.41
N TYR A 105 22.13 -0.73 15.09
CA TYR A 105 20.78 -1.30 15.18
C TYR A 105 20.15 -1.48 13.80
N ARG A 106 19.45 -2.60 13.62
CA ARG A 106 18.59 -2.88 12.47
C ARG A 106 17.15 -2.66 12.89
N SER A 107 16.26 -2.58 11.90
CA SER A 107 14.84 -2.51 12.21
C SER A 107 13.96 -3.09 11.13
N ASN A 108 12.85 -3.67 11.60
CA ASN A 108 11.71 -4.06 10.79
C ASN A 108 10.65 -2.99 10.83
N HIS A 109 9.82 -2.98 9.79
CA HIS A 109 8.69 -2.08 9.67
C HIS A 109 7.42 -2.84 9.36
N GLY A 110 6.34 -2.37 9.96
CA GLY A 110 5.00 -2.87 9.71
C GLY A 110 3.95 -1.79 9.93
N THR A 111 2.70 -2.19 9.78
CA THR A 111 1.53 -1.40 10.10
C THR A 111 0.80 -2.04 11.27
N GLY A 112 0.03 -1.26 12.03
CA GLY A 112 -0.88 -1.76 13.03
C GLY A 112 -2.14 -0.93 13.12
N ILE A 113 -3.05 -1.34 14.00
CA ILE A 113 -4.24 -0.58 14.36
C ILE A 113 -4.32 -0.38 15.88
N LEU A 114 -4.44 0.88 16.29
CA LEU A 114 -4.66 1.28 17.67
C LEU A 114 -6.12 1.02 18.05
N LEU A 115 -6.31 0.07 18.96
CA LEU A 115 -7.58 -0.31 19.55
C LEU A 115 -7.86 0.49 20.83
N GLU A 116 -9.03 0.26 21.42
CA GLU A 116 -9.35 0.79 22.74
C GLU A 116 -8.32 0.34 23.80
N GLY A 117 -8.12 1.14 24.85
CA GLY A 117 -7.21 0.79 25.95
C GLY A 117 -5.72 0.94 25.63
N GLY A 118 -5.36 1.50 24.47
CA GLY A 118 -3.95 1.71 24.11
C GLY A 118 -3.24 0.44 23.63
N GLN A 119 -4.01 -0.53 23.14
CA GLN A 119 -3.49 -1.75 22.53
C GLN A 119 -3.31 -1.55 21.03
N VAL A 120 -2.28 -2.13 20.44
CA VAL A 120 -2.05 -2.11 18.98
C VAL A 120 -2.06 -3.52 18.44
N LEU A 121 -2.97 -3.80 17.52
CA LEU A 121 -3.02 -5.08 16.81
C LEU A 121 -2.18 -4.99 15.52
N THR A 122 -1.36 -6.01 15.27
CA THR A 122 -0.49 -6.11 14.08
C THR A 122 -0.26 -7.58 13.71
N ALA A 123 0.51 -7.82 12.65
CA ALA A 123 0.94 -9.15 12.24
C ALA A 123 2.11 -9.62 13.12
N GLY A 124 2.12 -10.90 13.48
CA GLY A 124 3.14 -11.46 14.37
C GLY A 124 4.55 -11.40 13.79
N HIS A 125 4.68 -11.68 12.48
CA HIS A 125 5.97 -11.68 11.79
C HIS A 125 6.63 -10.29 11.74
N VAL A 126 5.89 -9.19 11.88
CA VAL A 126 6.47 -7.83 12.00
C VAL A 126 7.48 -7.77 13.16
N LEU A 127 7.21 -8.52 14.23
CA LEU A 127 8.01 -8.54 15.45
C LEU A 127 9.19 -9.51 15.41
N ASN A 128 9.16 -10.50 14.51
CA ASN A 128 10.00 -11.69 14.62
C ASN A 128 10.81 -11.99 13.34
N GLU A 129 10.25 -11.74 12.16
CA GLU A 129 10.89 -12.09 10.90
C GLU A 129 12.07 -11.15 10.62
N ASN A 130 13.23 -11.67 10.24
CA ASN A 130 14.46 -10.88 10.04
C ASN A 130 15.00 -10.15 11.30
N VAL A 131 14.39 -10.36 12.48
CA VAL A 131 14.94 -9.89 13.74
C VAL A 131 16.16 -10.74 14.10
N THR A 132 17.31 -10.08 14.15
CA THR A 132 18.58 -10.68 14.56
C THR A 132 19.03 -10.07 15.89
N GLY A 133 19.25 -10.92 16.89
CA GLY A 133 19.62 -10.49 18.24
C GLY A 133 18.41 -10.05 19.07
N ASP A 134 18.67 -9.28 20.13
CA ASP A 134 17.63 -8.82 21.05
C ASP A 134 16.87 -7.61 20.48
N VAL A 135 15.55 -7.59 20.70
CA VAL A 135 14.71 -6.42 20.43
C VAL A 135 15.05 -5.35 21.46
N SER A 136 15.57 -4.22 21.01
CA SER A 136 15.92 -3.11 21.89
C SER A 136 14.74 -2.19 22.17
N GLN A 137 13.87 -1.97 21.17
CA GLN A 137 12.68 -1.13 21.30
C GLN A 137 11.64 -1.43 20.22
N ILE A 138 10.37 -1.23 20.57
CA ILE A 138 9.25 -1.19 19.62
C ILE A 138 8.67 0.23 19.67
N LEU A 139 8.65 0.88 18.51
CA LEU A 139 8.13 2.22 18.33
C LEU A 139 6.83 2.15 17.52
N VAL A 140 5.82 2.87 17.98
CA VAL A 140 4.54 3.05 17.30
C VAL A 140 4.39 4.51 16.92
N THR A 141 4.30 4.81 15.63
CA THR A 141 4.09 6.18 15.16
C THR A 141 2.68 6.36 14.62
N ARG A 142 1.95 7.31 15.21
CA ARG A 142 0.61 7.68 14.77
C ARG A 142 0.66 8.55 13.52
N SER A 143 -0.47 8.67 12.82
CA SER A 143 -0.60 9.54 11.63
C SER A 143 -0.49 11.03 11.96
N ASP A 144 -0.64 11.43 13.23
CA ASP A 144 -0.35 12.79 13.71
C ASP A 144 1.14 13.05 14.02
N GLY A 145 1.99 12.03 13.84
CA GLY A 145 3.43 12.09 14.04
C GLY A 145 3.94 11.88 15.46
N ARG A 146 3.06 11.63 16.44
CA ARG A 146 3.51 11.17 17.75
C ARG A 146 4.12 9.78 17.66
N VAL A 147 5.32 9.63 18.24
CA VAL A 147 5.98 8.34 18.44
C VAL A 147 5.79 7.90 19.89
N LEU A 148 5.41 6.64 20.06
CA LEU A 148 5.10 6.03 21.34
C LEU A 148 5.93 4.76 21.49
N HIS A 149 6.40 4.49 22.70
CA HIS A 149 7.03 3.22 23.02
C HIS A 149 5.97 2.16 23.24
N ALA A 150 6.26 0.93 22.83
CA ALA A 150 5.40 -0.21 23.06
C ALA A 150 6.22 -1.43 23.49
N GLU A 151 5.51 -2.39 24.06
CA GLU A 151 6.02 -3.74 24.30
C GLU A 151 5.03 -4.77 23.78
N VAL A 152 5.49 -6.01 23.62
CA VAL A 152 4.61 -7.13 23.26
C VAL A 152 3.77 -7.49 24.47
N ASP A 153 2.45 -7.41 24.33
CA ASP A 153 1.49 -7.91 25.34
C ASP A 153 1.26 -9.41 25.13
N ARG A 154 0.90 -9.78 23.90
CA ARG A 154 0.54 -11.16 23.54
C ARG A 154 0.78 -11.43 22.06
N GLN A 155 0.94 -12.71 21.71
CA GLN A 155 1.01 -13.19 20.34
C GLN A 155 0.08 -14.37 20.15
N GLY A 156 -0.51 -14.47 18.95
CA GLY A 156 -1.39 -15.55 18.57
C GLY A 156 -0.66 -16.81 18.12
N ALA A 157 -1.40 -17.92 18.05
CA ALA A 157 -0.96 -19.11 17.32
C ALA A 157 -0.99 -18.88 15.80
N GLN A 158 -1.93 -18.04 15.33
CA GLN A 158 -1.89 -17.47 14.00
C GLN A 158 -1.02 -16.21 14.00
N ASP A 159 -0.70 -15.69 12.83
CA ASP A 159 0.26 -14.60 12.61
C ASP A 159 -0.27 -13.21 13.03
N TRP A 160 -0.63 -13.06 14.30
CA TRP A 160 -1.05 -11.81 14.90
C TRP A 160 -0.32 -11.55 16.22
N ALA A 161 -0.15 -10.27 16.55
CA ALA A 161 0.38 -9.83 17.82
C ALA A 161 -0.37 -8.62 18.35
N LEU A 162 -0.46 -8.52 19.67
CA LEU A 162 -0.92 -7.33 20.34
C LEU A 162 0.25 -6.68 21.08
N LEU A 163 0.39 -5.38 20.87
CA LEU A 163 1.32 -4.53 21.59
C LEU A 163 0.57 -3.67 22.60
N ARG A 164 1.25 -3.33 23.69
CA ARG A 164 0.77 -2.39 24.70
C ARG A 164 1.59 -1.12 24.62
N ILE A 165 0.93 0.03 24.43
CA ILE A 165 1.61 1.32 24.49
C ILE A 165 2.04 1.60 25.93
N LEU A 166 3.29 2.01 26.09
CA LEU A 166 3.88 2.45 27.35
C LEU A 166 3.74 3.97 27.43
N LEU A 167 2.88 4.44 28.35
CA LEU A 167 2.73 5.86 28.64
C LEU A 167 3.71 6.27 29.73
N GLU A 168 4.44 7.36 29.50
CA GLU A 168 5.26 8.00 30.52
C GLU A 168 4.39 8.60 31.63
N GLU A 169 4.95 8.71 32.83
CA GLU A 169 4.24 9.30 33.96
C GLU A 169 3.86 10.76 33.66
N GLY A 170 2.58 11.10 33.81
CA GLY A 170 2.05 12.43 33.49
C GLY A 170 1.76 12.68 32.00
N ALA A 171 1.97 11.70 31.13
CA ALA A 171 1.55 11.79 29.73
C ALA A 171 0.03 11.90 29.61
N ALA A 172 -0.44 12.62 28.60
CA ALA A 172 -1.86 12.68 28.28
C ALA A 172 -2.38 11.27 27.95
N ALA A 173 -3.59 10.96 28.41
CA ALA A 173 -4.25 9.70 28.07
C ALA A 173 -4.33 9.54 26.55
N LEU A 174 -4.19 8.28 26.08
CA LEU A 174 -4.43 7.96 24.69
C LEU A 174 -5.91 8.23 24.37
N PRO A 175 -6.21 8.78 23.18
CA PRO A 175 -7.60 8.94 22.78
C PRO A 175 -8.23 7.56 22.60
N SER A 176 -9.48 7.40 23.02
CA SER A 176 -10.23 6.17 22.79
C SER A 176 -10.44 5.96 21.30
N SER A 177 -10.02 4.80 20.82
CA SER A 177 -10.23 4.37 19.45
C SER A 177 -11.71 4.16 19.17
N SER A 178 -12.20 4.66 18.04
CA SER A 178 -13.57 4.40 17.55
C SER A 178 -13.66 3.12 16.71
N ILE A 179 -12.61 2.29 16.74
CA ILE A 179 -12.53 1.07 15.95
C ILE A 179 -13.41 -0.02 16.55
N GLU A 180 -14.34 -0.50 15.73
CA GLU A 180 -15.17 -1.65 16.03
C GLU A 180 -14.62 -2.90 15.33
N LEU A 181 -14.83 -4.06 15.95
CA LEU A 181 -14.60 -5.35 15.30
C LEU A 181 -15.89 -5.80 14.60
N GLY A 182 -15.76 -6.53 13.50
CA GLY A 182 -16.90 -7.03 12.74
C GLY A 182 -16.60 -8.34 12.02
N SER A 183 -17.57 -8.84 11.27
CA SER A 183 -17.43 -10.04 10.46
C SER A 183 -17.24 -9.72 8.98
N ALA A 184 -16.58 -10.65 8.28
CA ALA A 184 -16.46 -10.64 6.82
C ALA A 184 -17.72 -11.21 6.16
N THR A 185 -18.03 -10.72 4.96
CA THR A 185 -19.09 -11.25 4.09
C THR A 185 -18.52 -11.46 2.70
N GLU A 186 -18.70 -12.63 2.09
CA GLU A 186 -18.24 -12.85 0.71
C GLU A 186 -18.87 -11.86 -0.28
N GLY A 187 -18.07 -11.40 -1.24
CA GLY A 187 -18.43 -10.39 -2.24
C GLY A 187 -18.46 -8.95 -1.71
N GLU A 188 -18.44 -8.72 -0.40
CA GLU A 188 -18.43 -7.38 0.19
C GLU A 188 -17.09 -6.66 -0.09
N THR A 189 -17.17 -5.35 -0.30
CA THR A 189 -15.99 -4.49 -0.43
C THR A 189 -15.25 -4.43 0.91
N ALA A 190 -13.94 -4.70 0.87
CA ALA A 190 -13.03 -4.55 1.99
C ALA A 190 -11.93 -3.54 1.67
N ILE A 191 -11.44 -2.86 2.70
CA ILE A 191 -10.36 -1.88 2.58
C ILE A 191 -9.21 -2.29 3.46
N PHE A 192 -8.02 -2.23 2.90
CA PHE A 192 -6.79 -2.52 3.59
C PHE A 192 -5.92 -1.27 3.63
N PHE A 193 -5.43 -0.92 4.82
CA PHE A 193 -4.51 0.20 5.04
C PHE A 193 -3.10 -0.28 5.38
N GLY A 194 -2.08 0.39 4.84
CA GLY A 194 -0.68 0.06 5.11
C GLY A 194 0.32 1.17 4.79
N TYR A 195 1.54 1.00 5.29
CA TYR A 195 2.70 1.84 4.96
C TYR A 195 3.71 1.06 4.10
N PRO A 196 3.49 0.98 2.77
CA PRO A 196 4.34 0.18 1.90
C PRO A 196 5.75 0.77 1.85
N ALA A 197 6.78 -0.07 1.86
CA ALA A 197 8.17 0.30 1.56
C ALA A 197 8.67 1.58 2.28
N MET A 198 8.21 1.81 3.51
CA MET A 198 8.51 3.00 4.30
C MET A 198 8.07 4.33 3.67
N VAL A 199 6.94 4.33 2.95
CA VAL A 199 6.30 5.55 2.44
C VAL A 199 4.88 5.70 3.00
N GLY A 200 4.39 6.94 2.99
CA GLY A 200 3.02 7.30 3.34
C GLY A 200 2.58 8.55 2.59
N LEU A 201 1.36 9.02 2.84
CA LEU A 201 0.78 10.19 2.18
C LEU A 201 0.85 11.41 3.10
N ASN A 202 1.27 12.56 2.57
CA ASN A 202 1.11 13.83 3.28
C ASN A 202 -0.34 14.36 3.16
N ALA A 203 -0.60 15.55 3.71
CA ALA A 203 -1.92 16.17 3.69
C ALA A 203 -2.42 16.49 2.26
N GLU A 204 -1.50 16.73 1.33
CA GLU A 204 -1.76 16.98 -0.08
C GLU A 204 -1.97 15.70 -0.90
N GLY A 205 -1.77 14.52 -0.30
CA GLY A 205 -1.86 13.22 -0.96
C GLY A 205 -0.61 12.80 -1.74
N GLU A 206 0.51 13.51 -1.54
CA GLU A 206 1.80 13.17 -2.12
C GLU A 206 2.48 12.04 -1.35
N VAL A 207 3.16 11.15 -2.06
CA VAL A 207 3.91 10.05 -1.47
C VAL A 207 5.24 10.55 -0.94
N LEU A 208 5.44 10.44 0.37
CA LEU A 208 6.69 10.82 1.03
C LEU A 208 7.34 9.63 1.75
N PRO A 209 8.68 9.48 1.66
CA PRO A 209 9.40 8.50 2.44
C PRO A 209 9.54 8.94 3.89
N PHE A 210 9.57 7.97 4.80
CA PHE A 210 10.03 8.13 6.17
C PHE A 210 11.25 7.24 6.43
N ARG A 211 11.98 7.53 7.50
CA ARG A 211 13.23 6.85 7.88
C ARG A 211 13.14 6.24 9.27
N LYS A 212 14.06 5.31 9.52
CA LYS A 212 14.28 4.67 10.82
C LYS A 212 14.59 5.72 11.87
N GLY A 213 13.88 5.67 13.00
CA GLY A 213 14.09 6.65 14.08
C GLY A 213 13.66 8.08 13.74
N ASP A 214 12.78 8.30 12.75
CA ASP A 214 12.11 9.58 12.56
C ASP A 214 11.20 9.85 13.76
N THR A 215 11.76 10.49 14.79
CA THR A 215 11.09 10.79 16.07
C THR A 215 10.82 12.28 16.26
N GLN A 216 11.27 13.13 15.33
CA GLN A 216 11.12 14.57 15.47
C GLN A 216 9.66 14.99 15.26
N ALA A 217 8.95 15.25 16.37
CA ALA A 217 7.62 15.82 16.37
C ALA A 217 7.58 17.11 15.54
N GLY A 218 6.59 17.22 14.65
CA GLY A 218 6.41 18.39 13.78
C GLY A 218 7.22 18.37 12.48
N SER A 219 7.98 17.31 12.20
CA SER A 219 8.57 17.10 10.87
C SER A 219 7.49 16.64 9.87
N PRO A 220 7.45 17.13 8.62
CA PRO A 220 6.48 16.71 7.60
C PRO A 220 6.43 15.19 7.37
N VAL A 221 7.52 14.46 7.64
CA VAL A 221 7.59 12.98 7.51
C VAL A 221 7.02 12.23 8.72
N SER A 222 6.82 12.93 9.83
CA SER A 222 6.22 12.35 11.03
C SER A 222 4.69 12.26 10.88
N ALA A 223 4.02 13.17 10.19
CA ALA A 223 2.57 13.11 10.01
C ALA A 223 2.19 12.57 8.62
N LEU A 224 2.25 11.25 8.46
CA LEU A 224 1.88 10.57 7.21
C LEU A 224 0.69 9.63 7.41
N SER A 225 -0.26 9.71 6.48
CA SER A 225 -1.39 8.79 6.39
C SER A 225 -0.97 7.49 5.72
N PRO A 226 -1.56 6.34 6.10
CA PRO A 226 -1.37 5.10 5.39
C PRO A 226 -1.96 5.18 3.98
N MET A 227 -1.49 4.31 3.09
CA MET A 227 -2.06 4.09 1.77
C MET A 227 -3.12 2.99 1.84
N LEU A 228 -4.04 2.99 0.87
CA LEU A 228 -5.16 2.07 0.89
C LEU A 228 -5.31 1.26 -0.40
N ILE A 229 -5.78 0.04 -0.22
CA ILE A 229 -6.12 -0.88 -1.31
C ILE A 229 -7.56 -1.30 -1.11
N VAL A 230 -8.34 -1.21 -2.19
CA VAL A 230 -9.72 -1.69 -2.20
C VAL A 230 -9.72 -3.11 -2.72
N SER A 231 -10.44 -3.98 -2.02
CA SER A 231 -10.56 -5.39 -2.35
C SER A 231 -12.01 -5.86 -2.27
N SER A 232 -12.30 -7.03 -2.84
CA SER A 232 -13.51 -7.80 -2.56
C SER A 232 -13.16 -9.02 -1.71
N ILE A 233 -14.02 -9.36 -0.75
CA ILE A 233 -13.86 -10.57 0.07
C ILE A 233 -14.23 -11.79 -0.77
N LEU A 234 -13.30 -12.73 -0.92
CA LEU A 234 -13.52 -13.97 -1.66
C LEU A 234 -14.00 -15.11 -0.78
N ASP A 235 -13.45 -15.20 0.42
CA ASP A 235 -13.73 -16.23 1.42
C ASP A 235 -13.86 -15.51 2.76
N ALA A 236 -15.01 -15.63 3.42
CA ALA A 236 -15.28 -14.95 4.68
C ALA A 236 -14.72 -15.68 5.91
N GLU A 237 -14.45 -17.00 5.82
CA GLU A 237 -13.94 -17.80 6.93
C GLU A 237 -12.44 -17.58 7.09
N THR A 238 -11.69 -17.65 5.99
CA THR A 238 -10.24 -17.42 5.97
C THR A 238 -9.87 -15.97 5.68
N VAL A 239 -10.86 -15.12 5.40
CA VAL A 239 -10.72 -13.69 5.02
C VAL A 239 -9.65 -13.53 3.94
N THR A 240 -9.90 -14.13 2.79
CA THR A 240 -9.05 -13.96 1.60
C THR A 240 -9.64 -12.89 0.70
N LEU A 241 -8.80 -11.96 0.21
CA LEU A 241 -9.25 -10.81 -0.57
C LEU A 241 -8.71 -10.80 -2.00
N ASP A 242 -9.52 -10.30 -2.92
CA ASP A 242 -9.14 -9.94 -4.29
C ASP A 242 -8.95 -8.43 -4.41
N PRO A 243 -7.74 -7.91 -4.64
CA PRO A 243 -7.56 -6.47 -4.83
C PRO A 243 -8.19 -6.01 -6.15
N ILE A 244 -9.08 -5.02 -6.06
CA ILE A 244 -9.85 -4.49 -7.20
C ILE A 244 -9.42 -3.07 -7.58
N ALA A 245 -8.90 -2.29 -6.62
CA ALA A 245 -8.31 -0.98 -6.89
C ALA A 245 -7.08 -0.74 -6.01
N GLY A 246 -6.08 -0.06 -6.58
CA GLY A 246 -4.85 0.27 -5.88
C GLY A 246 -3.60 -0.30 -6.55
N PHE A 247 -2.75 -0.90 -5.72
CA PHE A 247 -1.44 -1.41 -6.08
C PHE A 247 -1.13 -2.74 -5.36
N PRO A 248 -0.19 -3.57 -5.85
CA PRO A 248 0.25 -4.77 -5.16
C PRO A 248 0.79 -4.46 -3.78
N PRO A 249 0.35 -5.19 -2.75
CA PRO A 249 0.98 -5.04 -1.47
C PRO A 249 2.43 -5.48 -1.45
N VAL A 250 3.20 -4.77 -0.64
CA VAL A 250 4.63 -4.99 -0.43
C VAL A 250 4.95 -4.94 1.07
N GLY A 251 6.20 -5.21 1.43
CA GLY A 251 6.69 -5.13 2.81
C GLY A 251 6.38 -3.77 3.46
N GLY A 252 6.11 -3.79 4.76
CA GLY A 252 5.71 -2.62 5.56
C GLY A 252 4.19 -2.48 5.75
N MET A 253 3.38 -3.07 4.86
CA MET A 253 1.92 -3.03 5.02
C MET A 253 1.35 -4.16 5.90
N SER A 254 2.14 -5.21 6.13
CA SER A 254 1.82 -6.28 7.08
C SER A 254 1.41 -5.73 8.43
N GLY A 255 0.36 -6.29 9.00
CA GLY A 255 -0.24 -5.86 10.25
C GLY A 255 -1.29 -4.75 10.10
N GLY A 256 -1.46 -4.23 8.89
CA GLY A 256 -2.48 -3.24 8.59
C GLY A 256 -3.90 -3.78 8.74
N PRO A 257 -4.85 -2.94 9.17
CA PRO A 257 -6.23 -3.36 9.36
C PRO A 257 -6.93 -3.61 8.02
N VAL A 258 -7.77 -4.63 8.01
CA VAL A 258 -8.75 -4.89 6.95
C VAL A 258 -10.13 -4.55 7.49
N LEU A 259 -10.83 -3.66 6.79
CA LEU A 259 -12.10 -3.10 7.17
C LEU A 259 -13.20 -3.56 6.20
N ASN A 260 -14.38 -3.87 6.71
CA ASN A 260 -15.57 -4.09 5.87
C ASN A 260 -16.23 -2.76 5.47
N SER A 261 -17.33 -2.83 4.71
CA SER A 261 -18.06 -1.64 4.24
C SER A 261 -18.70 -0.79 5.34
N ARG A 262 -18.72 -1.28 6.59
CA ARG A 262 -19.21 -0.56 7.77
C ARG A 262 -18.10 0.10 8.57
N GLY A 263 -16.84 -0.06 8.16
CA GLY A 263 -15.67 0.54 8.81
C GLY A 263 -15.20 -0.27 10.00
N GLN A 264 -15.69 -1.51 10.14
CA GLN A 264 -15.34 -2.41 11.22
C GLN A 264 -14.14 -3.26 10.77
N VAL A 265 -13.20 -3.49 11.68
CA VAL A 265 -12.05 -4.37 11.44
C VAL A 265 -12.54 -5.80 11.40
N ILE A 266 -12.27 -6.47 10.28
CA ILE A 266 -12.58 -7.89 10.06
C ILE A 266 -11.32 -8.75 10.12
N GLY A 267 -10.14 -8.13 10.14
CA GLY A 267 -8.89 -8.83 10.39
C GLY A 267 -7.66 -7.97 10.17
N VAL A 268 -6.50 -8.64 10.20
CA VAL A 268 -5.17 -8.07 10.05
C VAL A 268 -4.51 -8.66 8.81
N GLN A 269 -4.04 -7.82 7.89
CA GLN A 269 -3.35 -8.31 6.70
C GLN A 269 -1.98 -8.89 7.09
N VAL A 270 -1.68 -10.11 6.64
CA VAL A 270 -0.44 -10.81 7.03
C VAL A 270 0.44 -11.20 5.85
N SER A 271 -0.14 -11.58 4.72
CA SER A 271 0.66 -11.95 3.55
C SER A 271 -0.07 -11.67 2.25
N VAL A 272 0.70 -11.72 1.17
CA VAL A 272 0.18 -11.65 -0.19
C VAL A 272 0.71 -12.81 -0.98
N SER A 273 -0.18 -13.46 -1.73
CA SER A 273 0.21 -14.43 -2.74
C SER A 273 0.04 -13.84 -4.13
N LYS A 274 0.94 -14.23 -5.03
CA LYS A 274 0.97 -13.80 -6.42
C LYS A 274 1.00 -15.03 -7.30
N THR A 275 -0.01 -15.16 -8.16
CA THR A 275 0.00 -16.20 -9.19
C THR A 275 0.56 -15.62 -10.48
N THR A 276 1.51 -16.32 -11.10
CA THR A 276 2.14 -15.91 -12.36
C THR A 276 1.92 -16.97 -13.43
N ASP A 277 1.85 -16.53 -14.67
CA ASP A 277 1.88 -17.39 -15.84
C ASP A 277 3.31 -17.91 -16.03
N ASN A 278 3.48 -19.24 -16.01
CA ASN A 278 4.80 -19.85 -16.07
C ASN A 278 5.56 -19.59 -17.38
N ALA A 279 4.85 -19.36 -18.48
CA ALA A 279 5.47 -19.20 -19.81
C ALA A 279 5.93 -17.75 -20.04
N THR A 280 5.17 -16.78 -19.54
CA THR A 280 5.38 -15.35 -19.79
C THR A 280 5.95 -14.61 -18.59
N GLY A 281 5.88 -15.19 -17.39
CA GLY A 281 6.20 -14.53 -16.11
C GLY A 281 5.17 -13.47 -15.70
N ARG A 282 4.09 -13.30 -16.45
CA ARG A 282 3.08 -12.26 -16.22
C ARG A 282 2.28 -12.56 -14.95
N THR A 283 2.03 -11.54 -14.14
CA THR A 283 1.09 -11.64 -13.02
C THR A 283 -0.32 -11.96 -13.53
N LEU A 284 -0.95 -13.00 -12.98
CA LEU A 284 -2.34 -13.35 -13.27
C LEU A 284 -3.30 -12.72 -12.25
N TYR A 285 -2.99 -12.87 -10.96
CA TYR A 285 -3.76 -12.26 -9.88
C TYR A 285 -2.94 -12.22 -8.59
N TYR A 286 -3.39 -11.35 -7.68
CA TYR A 286 -2.92 -11.27 -6.30
C TYR A 286 -4.02 -11.78 -5.37
N ARG A 287 -3.64 -12.32 -4.21
CA ARG A 287 -4.57 -12.55 -3.09
C ARG A 287 -3.98 -12.00 -1.82
N LEU A 288 -4.79 -11.29 -1.05
CA LEU A 288 -4.42 -10.80 0.26
C LEU A 288 -4.92 -11.79 1.30
N ASN A 289 -4.02 -12.25 2.15
CA ASN A 289 -4.36 -13.15 3.25
C ASN A 289 -4.42 -12.36 4.54
N VAL A 290 -5.46 -12.63 5.32
CA VAL A 290 -5.80 -11.89 6.51
C VAL A 290 -5.98 -12.88 7.66
N VAL A 291 -5.50 -12.52 8.84
CA VAL A 291 -5.91 -13.20 10.06
C VAL A 291 -7.25 -12.60 10.49
N PRO A 292 -8.35 -13.38 10.51
CA PRO A 292 -9.66 -12.86 10.87
C PRO A 292 -9.71 -12.42 12.33
N VAL A 293 -10.53 -11.42 12.64
CA VAL A 293 -10.72 -11.00 14.05
C VAL A 293 -11.26 -12.12 14.92
N SER A 294 -12.00 -13.10 14.38
CA SER A 294 -12.44 -14.28 15.15
C SER A 294 -11.27 -15.12 15.70
N ALA A 295 -10.09 -15.05 15.07
CA ALA A 295 -8.86 -15.67 15.57
C ALA A 295 -8.11 -14.80 16.61
N VAL A 296 -8.52 -13.54 16.77
CA VAL A 296 -8.03 -12.55 17.73
C VAL A 296 -8.99 -12.40 18.93
N GLU A 297 -10.28 -12.64 18.72
CA GLU A 297 -11.43 -12.33 19.59
C GLU A 297 -11.49 -13.13 20.90
N LEU A 298 -10.69 -14.17 21.07
CA LEU A 298 -10.66 -14.91 22.34
C LEU A 298 -10.04 -14.12 23.52
N LEU A 299 -9.55 -12.88 23.32
CA LEU A 299 -8.67 -12.20 24.30
C LEU A 299 -8.87 -10.68 24.48
N ILE A 300 -9.91 -10.04 23.90
CA ILE A 300 -10.21 -8.58 24.11
C ILE A 300 -11.27 -8.36 25.22
N GLN A 301 -11.70 -9.41 25.91
CA GLN A 301 -12.42 -9.30 27.19
C GLN A 301 -11.45 -9.08 28.35
#